data_AF-A0A352VKN4-F1
#
_entry.id   AF-A0A352VKN4-F1
#
_cell.length_a   1.000
_cell.length_b   1.000
_cell.length_c   1.000
_cell.angle_alpha   90.00
_cell.angle_beta   90.00
_cell.angle_gamma   90.00
#
_symmetry.space_group_name_H-M   'P 1'
#
loop_
_entity.id
_entity.type
_entity.pdbx_description
1 polymer ?
#
loop_
_entity_poly.entity_id
_entity_poly.type
_entity_poly.pdbx_seq_one_letter_code
_entity_poly.pdbx_strand_id
1 'polypeptide(L)'
;RRLILMQEMAEAMDGFDMFVSGSGAVGLTNDTGHPAVIVPYGFGVRNPDADSPTTMPLTTTIVGDLFADDKILNVAQAFQSTTDWHVRRPAMDF
;
A
#
# COMPACT_ATOMS: atom_id res chain seq x y z
N ARG A 1 7.01 -24.93 0.03
CA ARG A 1 7.28 -23.63 0.71
C ARG A 1 6.08 -22.71 0.60
N ARG A 2 5.60 -22.37 -0.62
CA ARG A 2 4.39 -21.55 -0.83
C ARG A 2 3.17 -21.99 -0.03
N LEU A 3 2.86 -23.29 0.00
CA LEU A 3 1.73 -23.83 0.77
C LEU A 3 1.82 -23.55 2.28
N ILE A 4 3.02 -23.59 2.86
CA ILE A 4 3.23 -23.27 4.28
C ILE A 4 2.95 -21.77 4.52
N LEU A 5 3.50 -20.90 3.67
CA LEU A 5 3.24 -19.45 3.73
C LEU A 5 1.76 -19.11 3.57
N MET A 6 1.04 -19.80 2.68
CA MET A 6 -0.40 -19.59 2.52
C MET A 6 -1.17 -19.97 3.79
N GLN A 7 -0.77 -21.05 4.47
CA GLN A 7 -1.41 -21.48 5.70
C GLN A 7 -1.10 -20.54 6.87
N GLU A 8 0.17 -20.16 7.05
CA GLU A 8 0.58 -19.18 8.06
C GLU A 8 -0.10 -17.82 7.84
N MET A 9 -0.26 -17.40 6.59
CA MET A 9 -0.94 -16.16 6.26
C MET A 9 -2.44 -16.23 6.57
N ALA A 10 -3.09 -17.35 6.26
CA ALA A 10 -4.51 -17.55 6.61
C ALA A 10 -4.72 -17.52 8.13
N GLU A 11 -3.82 -18.13 8.91
CA GLU A 11 -3.85 -18.07 10.37
C GLU A 11 -3.58 -16.65 10.90
N ALA A 12 -2.63 -15.92 10.30
CA ALA A 12 -2.31 -14.56 10.71
C ALA A 12 -3.43 -13.55 10.39
N MET A 13 -4.20 -13.79 9.34
CA MET A 13 -5.34 -12.97 8.93
C MET A 13 -6.62 -13.30 9.69
N ASP A 14 -6.66 -14.39 10.46
CA ASP A 14 -7.84 -14.76 11.23
C ASP A 14 -8.24 -13.64 12.22
N GLY A 15 -9.49 -13.21 12.14
CA GLY A 15 -10.01 -12.08 12.92
C GLY A 15 -9.66 -10.67 12.40
N PHE A 16 -8.94 -10.55 11.27
CA PHE A 16 -8.63 -9.27 10.64
C PHE A 16 -9.19 -9.19 9.21
N ASP A 17 -9.93 -8.13 8.87
CA ASP A 17 -10.35 -7.90 7.49
C ASP A 17 -9.17 -7.44 6.59
N MET A 18 -8.21 -6.72 7.18
CA MET A 18 -7.06 -6.13 6.49
C MET A 18 -5.98 -5.65 7.45
N PHE A 19 -4.78 -5.39 6.93
CA PHE A 19 -3.70 -4.71 7.63
C PHE A 19 -2.97 -3.73 6.73
N VAL A 20 -2.18 -2.83 7.34
CA VAL A 20 -1.37 -1.82 6.64
C VAL A 20 0.11 -2.15 6.84
N SER A 21 0.83 -2.42 5.76
CA SER A 21 2.22 -2.92 5.81
C SER A 21 3.31 -1.84 5.68
N GLY A 22 2.93 -0.56 5.58
CA GLY A 22 3.90 0.52 5.36
C GLY A 22 4.53 0.42 3.98
N SER A 23 5.86 0.21 3.90
CA SER A 23 6.61 0.17 2.63
C SER A 23 6.30 -1.02 1.72
N GLY A 24 5.43 -1.95 2.15
CA GLY A 24 4.87 -3.00 1.33
C GLY A 24 5.19 -4.43 1.80
N ALA A 25 4.39 -5.39 1.33
CA ALA A 25 4.53 -6.81 1.58
C ALA A 25 4.54 -7.62 0.26
N VAL A 26 5.20 -7.08 -0.77
CA VAL A 26 5.10 -7.55 -2.17
C VAL A 26 5.43 -9.04 -2.34
N GLY A 27 6.51 -9.52 -1.70
CA GLY A 27 6.86 -10.94 -1.75
C GLY A 27 5.77 -11.83 -1.13
N LEU A 28 5.30 -11.43 0.06
CA LEU A 28 4.23 -12.14 0.77
C LEU A 28 2.93 -12.19 -0.03
N THR A 29 2.48 -11.07 -0.58
CA THR A 29 1.23 -11.00 -1.36
C THR A 29 1.35 -11.76 -2.68
N ASN A 30 2.51 -11.75 -3.34
CA ASN A 30 2.73 -12.52 -4.56
C ASN A 30 2.75 -14.03 -4.30
N ASP A 31 3.33 -14.46 -3.17
CA ASP A 31 3.37 -15.88 -2.79
C ASP A 31 2.02 -16.38 -2.26
N THR A 32 1.23 -15.53 -1.61
CA THR A 32 -0.03 -15.96 -0.96
C THR A 32 -1.29 -15.63 -1.74
N GLY A 33 -1.24 -14.68 -2.67
CA GLY A 33 -2.37 -14.26 -3.50
C GLY A 33 -3.31 -13.23 -2.86
N HIS A 34 -2.95 -12.67 -1.71
CA HIS A 34 -3.78 -11.68 -1.02
C HIS A 34 -3.86 -10.37 -1.82
N PRO A 35 -5.04 -9.75 -1.93
CA PRO A 35 -5.21 -8.47 -2.61
C PRO A 35 -4.47 -7.37 -1.86
N ALA A 36 -3.86 -6.47 -2.62
CA ALA A 36 -3.10 -5.35 -2.09
C ALA A 36 -3.35 -4.08 -2.91
N VAL A 37 -3.61 -2.96 -2.22
CA VAL A 37 -3.76 -1.64 -2.83
C VAL A 37 -2.75 -0.67 -2.22
N ILE A 38 -2.13 0.13 -3.07
CA ILE A 38 -1.15 1.13 -2.66
C ILE A 38 -1.81 2.50 -2.69
N VAL A 39 -1.73 3.22 -1.57
CA VAL A 39 -2.28 4.57 -1.44
C VAL A 39 -1.20 5.56 -0.98
N PRO A 40 -1.13 6.77 -1.57
CA PRO A 40 -0.25 7.82 -1.08
C PRO A 40 -0.83 8.43 0.20
N TYR A 41 0.02 8.63 1.22
CA TYR A 41 -0.38 9.26 2.50
C TYR A 41 0.38 10.55 2.81
N GLY A 42 1.26 11.00 1.91
CA GLY A 42 2.04 12.21 2.13
C GLY A 42 3.13 12.40 1.08
N PHE A 43 3.99 13.37 1.35
CA PHE A 43 5.15 13.69 0.52
C PHE A 43 6.36 13.91 1.44
N GLY A 44 7.49 13.31 1.08
CA GLY A 44 8.73 13.38 1.85
C GLY A 44 9.89 13.84 0.99
N VAL A 45 10.88 14.49 1.62
CA VAL A 45 12.12 14.87 0.96
C VAL A 45 13.02 13.66 0.83
N ARG A 46 13.48 13.38 -0.39
CA ARG A 46 14.51 12.40 -0.70
C ARG A 46 15.83 13.12 -0.93
N ASN A 47 16.91 12.55 -0.41
CA ASN A 47 18.27 13.10 -0.46
C ASN A 47 18.32 14.54 0.09
N PRO A 48 18.01 14.74 1.39
CA PRO A 48 17.93 16.08 1.98
C PRO A 48 19.25 16.86 1.90
N ASP A 49 20.38 16.16 1.83
CA ASP A 49 21.73 16.75 1.78
C ASP A 49 22.24 17.00 0.35
N ALA A 50 21.46 16.68 -0.69
CA ALA A 50 21.85 16.94 -2.08
C ALA A 50 21.62 18.41 -2.47
N ASP A 51 22.40 18.93 -3.43
CA ASP A 51 22.23 20.29 -3.97
C ASP A 51 20.81 20.55 -4.52
N SER A 52 20.12 19.49 -4.95
CA SER A 52 18.72 19.53 -5.40
C SER A 52 17.92 18.40 -4.73
N PRO A 53 17.35 18.63 -3.53
CA PRO A 53 16.53 17.65 -2.84
C PRO A 53 15.20 17.48 -3.59
N THR A 54 14.74 16.24 -3.70
CA THR A 54 13.51 15.93 -4.46
C THR A 54 12.40 15.54 -3.51
N THR A 55 11.22 16.13 -3.69
CA THR A 55 10.02 15.71 -2.94
C THR A 55 9.36 14.55 -3.67
N MET A 56 9.15 13.43 -2.98
CA MET A 56 8.53 12.22 -3.52
C MET A 56 7.28 11.82 -2.71
N PRO A 57 6.28 11.19 -3.34
CA PRO A 57 5.13 10.65 -2.62
C PRO A 57 5.54 9.55 -1.66
N LEU A 58 5.03 9.62 -0.43
CA LEU A 58 5.08 8.54 0.54
C LEU A 58 3.84 7.67 0.34
N THR A 59 4.04 6.36 0.25
CA THR A 59 2.97 5.40 0.00
C THR A 59 2.93 4.32 1.06
N THR A 60 1.73 3.82 1.32
CA THR A 60 1.53 2.64 2.15
C THR A 60 0.73 1.59 1.38
N THR A 61 0.84 0.34 1.80
CA THR A 61 0.07 -0.77 1.21
C THR A 61 -0.96 -1.28 2.20
N ILE A 62 -2.23 -1.30 1.78
CA ILE A 62 -3.32 -1.98 2.46
C ILE A 62 -3.43 -3.37 1.86
N VAL A 63 -3.38 -4.41 2.68
CA VAL A 63 -3.50 -5.82 2.28
C VAL A 63 -4.75 -6.40 2.93
N GLY A 64 -5.59 -7.04 2.12
CA GLY A 64 -6.83 -7.68 2.58
C GLY A 64 -6.78 -9.19 2.59
N ASP A 65 -7.88 -9.79 3.03
CA ASP A 65 -8.11 -11.24 2.93
C ASP A 65 -8.31 -11.70 1.48
N LEU A 66 -8.12 -13.00 1.23
CA LEU A 66 -8.33 -13.61 -0.09
C LEU A 66 -9.75 -13.32 -0.60
N PHE A 67 -9.83 -12.86 -1.86
CA PHE A 67 -11.07 -12.50 -2.55
C PHE A 67 -11.85 -11.31 -1.96
N ALA A 68 -11.24 -10.51 -1.07
CA ALA A 68 -11.86 -9.34 -0.46
C ALA A 68 -11.57 -8.01 -1.20
N ASP A 69 -11.27 -8.06 -2.50
CA ASP A 69 -10.90 -6.90 -3.32
C ASP A 69 -11.90 -5.73 -3.22
N ASP A 70 -13.20 -6.04 -3.16
CA ASP A 70 -14.27 -5.07 -3.04
C ASP A 70 -14.19 -4.27 -1.73
N LYS A 71 -13.97 -4.95 -0.60
CA LYS A 71 -13.76 -4.33 0.70
C LYS A 71 -12.51 -3.45 0.69
N ILE A 72 -11.41 -3.96 0.14
CA ILE A 72 -10.13 -3.24 0.11
C ILE A 72 -10.19 -1.99 -0.77
N LEU A 73 -10.84 -2.08 -1.92
CA LEU A 73 -11.06 -0.92 -2.78
C LEU A 73 -12.00 0.11 -2.13
N ASN A 74 -13.03 -0.32 -1.40
CA ASN A 74 -13.89 0.59 -0.63
C ASN A 74 -13.11 1.34 0.46
N VAL A 75 -12.21 0.67 1.19
CA VAL A 75 -11.36 1.33 2.19
C VAL A 75 -10.40 2.32 1.53
N ALA A 76 -9.78 1.94 0.42
CA ALA A 76 -8.91 2.85 -0.34
C ALA A 76 -9.67 4.08 -0.86
N GLN A 77 -10.90 3.90 -1.35
CA GLN A 77 -11.77 5.01 -1.78
C GLN A 77 -12.15 5.91 -0.61
N ALA A 78 -12.51 5.34 0.54
CA ALA A 78 -12.85 6.12 1.73
C ALA A 78 -11.64 6.95 2.19
N PHE A 79 -10.45 6.36 2.21
CA PHE A 79 -9.20 7.06 2.50
C PHE A 79 -8.92 8.19 1.49
N GLN A 80 -9.04 7.91 0.19
CA GLN A 80 -8.85 8.90 -0.86
C GLN A 80 -9.91 10.01 -0.82
N SER A 81 -11.15 9.74 -0.40
CA SER A 81 -12.21 10.75 -0.34
C SER A 81 -11.96 11.85 0.72
N THR A 82 -11.12 11.55 1.71
CA THR A 82 -10.76 12.48 2.79
C THR A 82 -9.38 13.12 2.60
N THR A 83 -8.70 12.81 1.50
CA THR A 83 -7.32 13.20 1.24
C THR A 83 -7.14 13.67 -0.20
N ASP A 84 -6.08 14.41 -0.51
CA ASP A 84 -5.82 14.93 -1.85
C ASP A 84 -4.52 14.41 -2.47
N TRP A 85 -3.77 13.56 -1.75
CA TRP A 85 -2.43 13.12 -2.19
C TRP A 85 -2.44 12.41 -3.54
N HIS A 86 -3.50 11.63 -3.84
CA HIS A 86 -3.65 10.88 -5.08
C HIS A 86 -3.96 11.76 -6.31
N VAL A 87 -4.43 13.00 -6.11
CA VAL A 87 -4.72 13.95 -7.20
C VAL A 87 -3.57 14.94 -7.46
N ARG A 88 -2.58 15.04 -6.57
CA ARG A 88 -1.41 15.90 -6.81
C ARG A 88 -0.55 15.34 -7.94
N ARG A 89 0.05 16.23 -8.73
CA ARG A 89 0.92 15.89 -9.87
C ARG A 89 2.23 16.66 -9.74
N PRO A 90 3.37 16.06 -10.13
CA PRO A 90 4.62 16.80 -10.23
C PRO A 90 4.52 17.89 -11.30
N ALA A 91 5.27 18.98 -11.13
CA ALA A 91 5.49 19.93 -12.22
C ALA A 91 6.23 19.21 -13.36
N MET A 92 5.74 19.38 -14.58
CA MET A 92 6.35 18.84 -15.78
C MET A 92 6.99 20.02 -16.52
N ASP A 93 8.31 20.16 -16.40
CA ASP A 93 9.07 21.09 -17.25
C ASP A 93 9.40 20.35 -18.55
N PHE A 94 8.88 20.87 -19.68
CA PHE A 94 9.16 20.38 -21.03
C PHE A 94 10.17 21.29 -21.74
#